data_AF-A0A3D0KPG9-F1
#
_entry.id   AF-A0A3D0KPG9-F1
#
_cell.length_a   1.000
_cell.length_b   1.000
_cell.length_c   1.000
_cell.angle_alpha   90.00
_cell.angle_beta   90.00
_cell.angle_gamma   90.00
#
_symmetry.space_group_name_H-M   'P 1'
#
loop_
_entity.id
_entity.type
_entity.pdbx_description
1 polymer ?
#
loop_
_entity_poly.entity_id
_entity_poly.type
_entity_poly.pdbx_seq_one_letter_code
_entity_poly.pdbx_strand_id
1 'polypeptide(L)'
;MEIIDGFLKAITGIFEESGLLTLNWQNYVMIAVSIVLLYLAIKKQYEPLLLLPIAFGMLLVNLYPAIMNPPSVQLLTAEQCAAQHVELAGHAQRVIGGVTYYENPTYGGLLYYLYQGVKLGIYPPLIFLGIGCMTDFGP
;
A
#
# COMPACT_ATOMS: atom_id res chain seq x y z
N MET A 1 -1.48 16.78 -38.31
CA MET A 1 -1.90 17.28 -36.99
C MET A 1 -2.59 16.18 -36.18
N GLU A 2 -3.40 15.30 -36.77
CA GLU A 2 -4.08 14.20 -36.04
C GLU A 2 -3.17 13.23 -35.28
N ILE A 3 -1.98 12.89 -35.78
CA ILE A 3 -1.04 11.99 -35.08
C ILE A 3 -0.47 12.67 -33.81
N ILE A 4 -0.22 13.98 -33.87
CA ILE A 4 0.31 14.75 -32.74
C ILE A 4 -0.77 14.92 -31.68
N ASP A 5 -2.02 15.17 -32.09
CA ASP A 5 -3.16 15.28 -31.17
C ASP A 5 -3.52 13.93 -30.53
N GLY A 6 -3.43 12.82 -31.28
CA GLY A 6 -3.60 11.47 -30.76
C GLY A 6 -2.49 11.06 -29.79
N PHE A 7 -1.24 11.41 -30.09
CA PHE A 7 -0.10 11.20 -29.20
C PHE A 7 -0.21 12.03 -27.92
N LEU A 8 -0.59 13.30 -28.03
CA LEU A 8 -0.83 14.18 -26.89
C LEU A 8 -1.96 13.62 -26.00
N LYS A 9 -3.06 13.14 -26.59
CA LYS A 9 -4.15 12.49 -25.85
C LYS A 9 -3.71 11.19 -25.15
N ALA A 10 -2.84 10.40 -25.77
CA ALA A 10 -2.31 9.20 -25.14
C ALA A 10 -1.40 9.53 -23.95
N ILE A 11 -0.54 10.56 -24.08
CA ILE A 11 0.28 11.04 -22.96
C ILE A 11 -0.60 11.60 -21.85
N THR A 12 -1.57 12.45 -22.16
CA THR A 12 -2.46 13.00 -21.15
C THR A 12 -3.31 11.91 -20.51
N GLY A 13 -3.78 10.92 -21.27
CA GLY A 13 -4.49 9.76 -20.75
C GLY A 13 -3.65 8.93 -19.79
N ILE A 14 -2.38 8.67 -20.12
CA ILE A 14 -1.45 8.01 -19.19
C ILE A 14 -1.25 8.83 -17.93
N PHE A 15 -1.14 10.17 -18.03
CA PHE A 15 -0.98 11.02 -16.86
C PHE A 15 -2.25 11.06 -15.99
N GLU A 16 -3.43 11.17 -16.59
CA GLU A 16 -4.73 11.15 -15.90
C GLU A 16 -5.04 9.81 -15.24
N GLU A 17 -4.71 8.70 -15.91
CA GLU A 17 -4.87 7.34 -15.38
C GLU A 17 -3.71 6.92 -14.46
N SER A 18 -2.54 7.55 -14.59
CA SER A 18 -1.47 7.37 -13.62
C SER A 18 -2.00 7.87 -12.28
N GLY A 19 -2.21 6.96 -11.34
CA GLY A 19 -2.68 7.27 -9.99
C GLY A 19 -1.81 8.25 -9.20
N LEU A 20 -0.82 8.87 -9.85
CA LEU A 20 -0.05 10.02 -9.42
C LEU A 20 -0.85 11.32 -9.43
N LEU A 21 -1.87 11.49 -10.30
CA LEU A 21 -2.69 12.72 -10.33
C LEU A 21 -3.90 12.66 -9.40
N THR A 22 -4.27 11.48 -8.91
CA THR A 22 -5.38 11.28 -7.96
C THR A 22 -4.95 11.40 -6.50
N LEU A 23 -3.68 11.74 -6.24
CA LEU A 23 -3.12 11.85 -4.90
C LEU A 23 -3.50 13.17 -4.22
N ASN A 24 -3.72 13.12 -2.90
CA ASN A 24 -3.93 14.33 -2.11
C ASN A 24 -2.64 15.14 -2.02
N TRP A 25 -2.77 16.46 -1.86
CA TRP A 25 -1.61 17.36 -1.64
C TRP A 25 -0.72 16.90 -0.47
N GLN A 26 -1.30 16.28 0.56
CA GLN A 26 -0.62 15.69 1.71
C GLN A 26 0.37 14.58 1.32
N ASN A 27 0.01 13.75 0.32
CA ASN A 27 0.88 12.67 -0.15
C ASN A 27 2.15 13.25 -0.80
N TYR A 28 2.03 14.33 -1.58
CA TYR A 28 3.21 14.99 -2.16
C TYR A 28 4.11 15.62 -1.10
N VAL A 29 3.56 16.19 -0.03
CA VAL A 29 4.35 16.69 1.10
C VAL A 29 5.12 15.55 1.75
N MET A 30 4.48 14.42 2.01
CA MET A 30 5.13 13.24 2.59
C MET A 30 6.16 12.61 1.64
N ILE A 31 5.93 12.64 0.33
CA ILE A 31 6.93 12.23 -0.67
C ILE A 31 8.17 13.13 -0.56
N ALA A 32 8.01 14.45 -0.49
CA ALA A 32 9.13 15.36 -0.31
C ALA A 32 9.91 15.07 0.99
N VAL A 33 9.20 14.82 2.10
CA VAL A 33 9.82 14.41 3.37
C VAL A 33 10.56 13.08 3.23
N SER A 34 9.99 12.09 2.56
CA SER A 34 10.63 10.78 2.37
C SER A 34 11.93 10.90 1.56
N ILE A 35 11.98 11.78 0.56
CA ILE A 35 13.19 12.06 -0.22
C ILE A 35 14.26 12.74 0.64
N VAL A 36 13.87 13.67 1.53
CA VAL A 36 14.78 14.28 2.49
C VAL A 36 15.36 13.22 3.43
N LEU A 37 14.55 12.30 3.95
CA LEU A 37 15.02 11.22 4.81
C LEU A 37 15.93 10.23 4.07
N LEU A 38 15.63 9.88 2.82
CA LEU A 38 16.52 9.09 1.96
C LEU A 38 17.88 9.78 1.77
N TYR A 39 17.88 11.10 1.53
CA TYR A 39 19.11 11.88 1.41
C TYR A 39 19.94 11.86 2.72
N LEU A 40 19.29 11.98 3.87
CA LEU A 40 19.93 11.89 5.18
C LEU A 40 20.54 10.49 5.43
N ALA A 41 19.82 9.43 5.05
CA ALA A 41 20.31 8.06 5.19
C ALA A 41 21.53 7.77 4.29
N ILE A 42 21.50 8.21 3.03
CA ILE A 42 22.53 7.85 2.04
C ILE A 42 23.74 8.80 2.11
N LYS A 43 23.52 10.12 2.10
CA LYS A 43 24.64 11.07 2.02
C LYS A 43 25.22 11.36 3.39
N LYS A 44 24.36 11.57 4.40
CA LYS A 44 24.78 11.91 5.76
C LYS A 44 24.93 10.71 6.68
N GLN A 45 24.60 9.50 6.22
CA GLN A 45 24.79 8.25 6.95
C GLN A 45 24.14 8.27 8.34
N TYR A 46 23.01 8.98 8.50
CA TYR A 46 22.21 8.90 9.71
C TYR A 46 21.44 7.59 9.69
N GLU A 47 21.79 6.69 10.62
CA GLU A 47 21.17 5.36 10.82
C GLU A 47 20.77 4.67 9.50
N PRO A 48 21.72 4.44 8.58
CA PRO A 48 21.41 4.01 7.21
C PRO A 48 20.65 2.69 7.17
N LEU A 49 20.87 1.82 8.17
CA LEU A 49 20.22 0.51 8.29
C LEU A 49 18.72 0.61 8.58
N LEU A 50 18.27 1.62 9.34
CA LEU A 50 16.87 1.78 9.73
C LEU A 50 16.18 2.91 8.94
N LEU A 51 16.85 4.04 8.78
CA LEU A 51 16.28 5.24 8.16
C LEU A 51 15.98 5.02 6.66
N LEU A 52 16.84 4.27 5.94
CA LEU A 52 16.65 4.00 4.52
C LEU A 52 15.39 3.14 4.26
N PRO A 53 15.19 1.98 4.91
CA PRO A 53 13.93 1.23 4.79
C PRO A 53 12.69 2.03 5.20
N ILE A 54 12.78 2.83 6.27
CA ILE A 54 11.66 3.67 6.73
C ILE A 54 11.30 4.72 5.67
N ALA A 55 12.28 5.44 5.15
CA ALA A 55 12.06 6.46 4.14
C ALA A 55 11.53 5.87 2.83
N PHE A 56 12.03 4.69 2.44
CA PHE A 56 11.51 3.98 1.27
C PHE A 56 10.06 3.51 1.47
N GLY A 57 9.73 2.96 2.64
CA GLY A 57 8.35 2.60 2.99
C GLY A 57 7.41 3.80 2.95
N MET A 58 7.85 4.94 3.51
CA MET A 58 7.12 6.21 3.47
C MET A 58 6.88 6.70 2.04
N LEU A 59 7.87 6.57 1.16
CA LEU A 59 7.74 6.92 -0.25
C LEU A 59 6.67 6.06 -0.94
N LEU A 60 6.73 4.74 -0.77
CA LEU A 60 5.82 3.80 -1.44
C LEU A 60 4.36 4.00 -1.03
N VAL A 61 4.07 4.15 0.28
CA VAL A 61 2.68 4.34 0.75
C VAL A 61 2.08 5.67 0.32
N ASN A 62 2.91 6.69 0.08
CA ASN A 62 2.43 7.99 -0.41
C ASN A 62 2.35 8.06 -1.93
N LEU A 63 3.08 7.20 -2.65
CA LEU A 63 2.98 7.07 -4.10
C LEU A 63 1.77 6.21 -4.51
N TYR A 64 1.48 5.14 -3.76
CA TYR A 64 0.37 4.24 -4.02
C TYR A 64 -0.33 3.83 -2.71
N PRO A 65 -1.26 4.65 -2.18
CA PRO A 65 -1.89 4.42 -0.88
C PRO A 65 -2.60 3.08 -0.71
N ALA A 66 -3.13 2.52 -1.80
CA ALA A 66 -3.88 1.26 -1.77
C ALA A 66 -3.02 0.04 -1.35
N ILE A 67 -1.69 0.14 -1.37
CA ILE A 67 -0.78 -0.91 -0.88
C ILE A 67 -0.89 -1.17 0.63
N MET A 68 -1.54 -0.26 1.37
CA MET A 68 -1.78 -0.34 2.81
C MET A 68 -3.24 -0.66 3.14
N ASN A 69 -4.09 -0.90 2.14
CA ASN A 69 -5.50 -1.18 2.39
C ASN A 69 -5.67 -2.48 3.19
N PRO A 70 -6.53 -2.48 4.23
CA PRO A 70 -6.88 -3.69 4.94
C PRO A 70 -7.68 -4.63 4.03
N PRO A 71 -7.63 -5.95 4.26
CA PRO A 71 -8.55 -6.87 3.60
C PRO A 71 -9.98 -6.52 4.01
N SER A 72 -10.88 -6.49 3.04
CA SER A 72 -12.30 -6.16 3.25
C SER A 72 -13.18 -7.17 2.55
N VAL A 73 -14.30 -7.53 3.18
CA VAL A 73 -15.33 -8.36 2.56
C VAL A 73 -16.47 -7.44 2.15
N GLN A 74 -16.73 -7.36 0.85
CA GLN A 74 -17.86 -6.62 0.34
C GLN A 74 -19.03 -7.57 0.10
N LEU A 75 -20.23 -7.16 0.53
CA LEU A 75 -21.47 -7.88 0.28
C LEU A 75 -22.07 -7.38 -1.03
N LEU A 76 -22.04 -8.21 -2.07
CA LEU A 76 -22.57 -7.88 -3.39
C LEU A 76 -23.86 -8.61 -3.67
N THR A 77 -24.83 -7.95 -4.29
CA THR A 77 -26.02 -8.63 -4.83
C THR A 77 -25.67 -9.41 -6.11
N ALA A 78 -26.53 -10.35 -6.52
CA ALA A 78 -26.34 -11.13 -7.75
C ALA A 78 -26.11 -10.24 -9.00
N GLU A 79 -26.76 -9.08 -9.06
CA GLU A 79 -26.60 -8.10 -10.14
C GLU A 79 -25.23 -7.41 -10.10
N GLN A 80 -24.72 -7.09 -8.91
CA GLN A 80 -23.42 -6.47 -8.72
C GLN A 80 -22.26 -7.44 -8.97
N CYS A 81 -22.43 -8.72 -8.64
CA CYS A 81 -21.45 -9.75 -8.96
C CYS A 81 -21.30 -9.94 -10.48
N ALA A 82 -22.42 -9.89 -11.23
CA ALA A 82 -22.38 -9.92 -12.69
C ALA A 82 -21.68 -8.67 -13.28
N ALA A 83 -21.90 -7.49 -12.70
CA ALA A 83 -21.27 -6.25 -13.14
C ALA A 83 -19.76 -6.16 -12.81
N GLN A 84 -19.31 -6.81 -11.73
CA GLN A 84 -17.89 -6.85 -11.35
C GLN A 84 -17.14 -8.10 -11.86
N HIS A 85 -17.78 -8.91 -12.71
CA HIS A 85 -17.22 -10.19 -13.19
C HIS A 85 -16.75 -11.12 -12.05
N VAL A 86 -17.43 -11.06 -10.90
CA VAL A 86 -17.12 -11.89 -9.74
C VAL A 86 -17.92 -13.19 -9.86
N GLU A 87 -17.23 -14.32 -9.92
CA GLU A 87 -17.86 -15.64 -10.07
C GLU A 87 -18.72 -15.97 -8.84
N LEU A 88 -20.02 -16.19 -9.05
CA LEU A 88 -20.94 -16.59 -7.98
C LEU A 88 -20.59 -17.94 -7.33
N ALA A 89 -19.81 -18.79 -8.01
CA ALA A 89 -19.48 -20.12 -7.56
C ALA A 89 -18.25 -20.10 -6.64
N GLY A 90 -18.49 -20.04 -5.33
CA GLY A 90 -17.43 -20.16 -4.31
C GLY A 90 -17.46 -19.11 -3.20
N HIS A 91 -18.29 -18.07 -3.35
CA HIS A 91 -18.46 -17.02 -2.34
C HIS A 91 -19.59 -17.34 -1.35
N ALA A 92 -19.33 -17.09 -0.06
CA ALA A 92 -20.32 -17.30 0.98
C ALA A 92 -21.53 -16.37 0.78
N GLN A 93 -22.73 -16.94 0.89
CA GLN A 93 -23.98 -16.20 0.70
C GLN A 93 -24.59 -15.80 2.04
N ARG A 94 -25.02 -14.55 2.17
CA ARG A 94 -25.76 -14.05 3.32
C ARG A 94 -27.08 -13.43 2.87
N VAL A 95 -28.19 -13.93 3.40
CA VAL A 95 -29.52 -13.39 3.09
C VAL A 95 -29.92 -12.40 4.17
N ILE A 96 -30.05 -11.13 3.80
CA ILE A 96 -30.49 -10.05 4.70
C ILE A 96 -31.75 -9.45 4.10
N GLY A 97 -32.88 -9.53 4.82
CA GLY A 97 -34.15 -8.93 4.38
C GLY A 97 -34.74 -9.51 3.09
N GLY A 98 -34.42 -10.77 2.74
CA GLY A 98 -34.93 -11.43 1.53
C GLY A 98 -34.09 -11.22 0.26
N VAL A 99 -32.97 -10.50 0.35
CA VAL A 99 -32.00 -10.33 -0.74
C VAL A 99 -30.75 -11.17 -0.47
N THR A 100 -30.29 -11.93 -1.47
CA THR A 100 -29.07 -12.75 -1.39
C THR A 100 -27.85 -11.92 -1.72
N TYR A 101 -26.94 -11.79 -0.75
CA TYR A 101 -25.64 -11.15 -0.91
C TYR A 101 -24.53 -12.20 -0.98
N TYR A 102 -23.55 -12.00 -1.85
CA TYR A 102 -22.34 -12.79 -2.01
C TYR A 102 -21.18 -12.03 -1.39
N GLU A 103 -20.43 -12.70 -0.53
CA GLU A 103 -19.22 -12.16 0.10
C GLU A 103 -18.06 -12.20 -0.90
N ASN A 104 -17.64 -11.04 -1.40
CA ASN A 104 -16.43 -10.89 -2.20
C ASN A 104 -15.27 -10.46 -1.28
N PRO A 105 -14.37 -11.38 -0.87
CA PRO A 105 -13.19 -11.03 -0.11
C PRO A 105 -12.17 -10.35 -1.02
N THR A 106 -11.88 -9.07 -0.74
CA THR A 106 -10.77 -8.34 -1.35
C THR A 106 -9.53 -8.47 -0.48
N TYR A 107 -8.44 -8.96 -1.06
CA TYR A 107 -7.16 -9.10 -0.36
C TYR A 107 -6.59 -7.74 0.05
N GLY A 108 -5.94 -7.70 1.22
CA GLY A 108 -5.23 -6.51 1.67
C GLY A 108 -3.96 -6.26 0.87
N GLY A 109 -3.42 -5.05 0.97
CA GLY A 109 -2.15 -4.71 0.33
C GLY A 109 -0.94 -5.36 1.00
N LEU A 110 0.16 -5.54 0.27
CA LEU A 110 1.37 -6.18 0.79
C LEU A 110 1.94 -5.46 2.04
N LEU A 111 2.01 -4.13 2.00
CA LEU A 111 2.55 -3.34 3.11
C LEU A 111 1.62 -3.37 4.33
N TYR A 112 0.32 -3.61 4.14
CA TYR A 112 -0.60 -3.83 5.26
C TYR A 112 -0.21 -5.08 6.07
N TYR A 113 0.09 -6.19 5.40
CA TYR A 113 0.49 -7.43 6.07
C TYR A 113 1.85 -7.32 6.74
N LEU A 114 2.82 -6.67 6.10
CA LEU A 114 4.11 -6.37 6.73
C LEU A 114 3.92 -5.47 7.97
N TYR A 115 3.05 -4.46 7.91
CA TYR A 115 2.78 -3.60 9.05
C TYR A 115 2.10 -4.32 10.23
N GLN A 116 1.45 -5.47 10.01
CA GLN A 116 0.93 -6.28 11.12
C GLN A 116 2.05 -6.75 12.05
N GLY A 117 3.26 -6.99 11.56
CA GLY A 117 4.39 -7.34 12.43
C GLY A 117 4.76 -6.22 13.42
N VAL A 118 4.50 -4.96 13.07
CA VAL A 118 4.63 -3.83 13.99
C VAL A 118 3.43 -3.76 14.94
N LYS A 119 2.19 -3.85 14.41
CA LYS A 119 0.96 -3.77 15.22
C LYS A 119 0.83 -4.90 16.25
N LEU A 120 1.24 -6.10 15.89
CA LEU A 120 1.26 -7.27 16.77
C LEU A 120 2.46 -7.26 17.72
N GLY A 121 3.35 -6.26 17.63
CA GLY A 121 4.52 -6.14 18.48
C GLY A 121 5.58 -7.22 18.24
N ILE A 122 5.63 -7.81 17.04
CA ILE A 122 6.57 -8.88 16.69
C ILE A 122 7.93 -8.30 16.30
N TYR A 123 7.97 -7.26 15.45
CA TYR A 123 9.23 -6.71 14.95
C TYR A 123 10.09 -6.00 16.00
N PRO A 124 9.56 -5.17 16.92
CA PRO A 124 10.40 -4.49 17.89
C PRO A 124 11.18 -5.45 18.82
N PRO A 125 10.56 -6.48 19.43
CA PRO A 125 11.29 -7.47 20.23
C PRO A 125 12.31 -8.27 19.42
N LEU A 126 12.01 -8.61 18.15
CA LEU A 126 12.96 -9.33 17.29
C LEU A 126 14.19 -8.48 16.96
N ILE A 127 14.01 -7.19 16.70
CA ILE A 127 15.13 -6.25 16.49
C ILE A 127 15.96 -6.12 17.77
N PHE A 128 15.32 -5.97 18.94
CA PHE A 128 16.04 -5.91 20.21
C PHE A 128 16.75 -7.20 20.58
N LEU A 129 16.17 -8.36 20.25
CA LEU A 129 16.85 -9.65 20.38
C LEU A 129 18.12 -9.68 19.52
N GLY A 130 18.03 -9.25 18.25
CA GLY A 130 19.17 -9.17 17.36
C GLY A 130 20.28 -8.24 17.88
N ILE A 131 19.92 -7.07 18.41
CA ILE A 131 20.86 -6.14 19.05
C ILE A 131 21.50 -6.78 20.30
N GLY A 132 20.70 -7.46 21.12
CA GLY A 132 21.20 -8.18 22.30
C GLY A 132 22.21 -9.28 21.94
N CYS A 133 21.99 -10.01 20.84
CA CYS A 133 22.94 -10.99 20.33
C CYS A 133 24.24 -10.37 19.78
N MET A 134 24.22 -9.10 19.37
CA MET A 134 25.40 -8.37 18.88
C MET A 134 26.14 -7.62 19.99
N THR A 135 25.57 -7.55 21.19
CA THR A 135 26.19 -6.86 22.33
C THR A 135 27.26 -7.76 22.95
N ASP A 136 28.50 -7.30 22.97
CA ASP A 136 29.57 -7.96 23.73
C ASP A 136 29.45 -7.57 25.21
N PHE A 137 29.57 -8.56 26.08
CA PHE A 137 29.51 -8.39 27.55
C PHE A 137 30.91 -8.38 28.19
N GLY A 138 31.98 -8.46 27.39
CA GLY A 138 33.35 -8.23 27.85
C GLY A 138 33.63 -6.75 28.17
N PRO A 139 34.52 -6.45 29.16
CA PRO A 139 34.92 -5.08 29.50
C PRO A 139 35.91 -4.46 28.51
#